data_AF-A0A830HL06-F1
#
_entry.id   AF-A0A830HL06-F1
#
_cell.length_a   1.000
_cell.length_b   1.000
_cell.length_c   1.000
_cell.angle_alpha   90.00
_cell.angle_beta   90.00
_cell.angle_gamma   90.00
#
_symmetry.space_group_name_H-M   'P 1'
#
loop_
_entity.id
_entity.type
_entity.pdbx_description
1 polymer ?
#
loop_
_entity_poly.entity_id
_entity_poly.type
_entity_poly.pdbx_seq_one_letter_code
_entity_poly.pdbx_strand_id
1 'polypeptide(L)'
;MSLCACRNSSVALCHSVSPRLRRSYSANSRRSYRALSRPNQYVTALKASADGTPPLGGWLDLTALVANSSAGSTTGFASLLEKVGDDIYLDFNGWHLYLRDCKFQEPLVSVLAEKVKSGDIRDVSDVEGVLKGVPLNLGSGKIKVSVYDAMPSRGAEDLYELLQQYADDRL
;
A
#
# COMPACT_ATOMS: atom_id res chain seq x y z
N MET A 1 -40.32 37.88 -51.17
CA MET A 1 -41.67 38.20 -50.65
C MET A 1 -42.39 36.90 -50.35
N SER A 2 -42.62 36.57 -49.07
CA SER A 2 -43.89 36.01 -48.59
C SER A 2 -43.79 35.83 -47.07
N LEU A 3 -44.55 36.64 -46.35
CA LEU A 3 -44.85 36.53 -44.92
C LEU A 3 -45.96 35.48 -44.73
N CYS A 4 -45.94 34.77 -43.59
CA CYS A 4 -47.12 34.40 -42.77
C CYS A 4 -46.59 33.59 -41.57
N ALA A 5 -46.48 34.11 -40.34
CA ALA A 5 -47.50 34.56 -39.38
C ALA A 5 -48.15 33.42 -38.55
N CYS A 6 -47.67 33.30 -37.31
CA CYS A 6 -48.40 33.28 -36.02
C CYS A 6 -49.61 32.36 -35.72
N ARG A 7 -49.52 31.75 -34.51
CA ARG A 7 -50.52 31.56 -33.40
C ARG A 7 -50.77 30.08 -33.03
N ASN A 8 -50.43 29.61 -31.82
CA ASN A 8 -50.94 29.90 -30.45
C ASN A 8 -52.13 28.99 -30.08
N SER A 9 -52.01 28.20 -28.99
CA SER A 9 -52.99 28.03 -27.89
C SER A 9 -52.82 26.72 -27.09
N SER A 10 -52.20 26.82 -25.91
CA SER A 10 -52.78 26.63 -24.57
C SER A 10 -53.85 25.56 -24.22
N VAL A 11 -53.50 24.82 -23.14
CA VAL A 11 -54.28 24.26 -21.99
C VAL A 11 -55.29 23.12 -22.17
N ALA A 12 -55.11 22.04 -21.38
CA ALA A 12 -56.20 21.37 -20.64
C ALA A 12 -55.69 20.64 -19.38
N LEU A 13 -55.99 21.19 -18.21
CA LEU A 13 -56.04 20.47 -16.93
C LEU A 13 -57.35 19.67 -16.88
N CYS A 14 -57.32 18.41 -16.43
CA CYS A 14 -58.50 17.72 -15.96
C CYS A 14 -58.18 16.95 -14.66
N HIS A 15 -58.83 17.39 -13.58
CA HIS A 15 -58.94 16.70 -12.30
C HIS A 15 -60.04 15.63 -12.37
N SER A 16 -59.83 14.47 -11.77
CA SER A 16 -60.93 13.63 -11.26
C SER A 16 -60.49 12.89 -9.99
N VAL A 17 -61.41 12.80 -9.04
CA VAL A 17 -61.19 12.39 -7.64
C VAL A 17 -62.04 11.14 -7.33
N SER A 18 -61.41 10.16 -6.68
CA SER A 18 -61.94 9.06 -5.80
C SER A 18 -62.65 7.85 -6.46
N PRO A 19 -62.68 6.63 -5.84
CA PRO A 19 -62.59 6.35 -4.39
C PRO A 19 -61.68 5.17 -3.92
N ARG A 20 -61.52 5.12 -2.59
CA ARG A 20 -60.82 4.14 -1.76
C ARG A 20 -61.38 2.71 -1.89
N LEU A 21 -60.50 1.73 -2.02
CA LEU A 21 -60.76 0.34 -1.63
C LEU A 21 -59.66 -0.15 -0.67
N ARG A 22 -60.13 -0.61 0.49
CA ARG A 22 -59.35 -1.17 1.61
C ARG A 22 -58.39 -2.25 1.12
N ARG A 23 -57.10 -2.11 1.43
CA ARG A 23 -56.18 -3.24 1.43
C ARG A 23 -55.84 -3.60 2.88
N SER A 24 -56.18 -4.85 3.21
CA SER A 24 -56.04 -5.49 4.52
C SER A 24 -54.58 -5.52 4.97
N TYR A 25 -54.37 -5.18 6.25
CA TYR A 25 -53.10 -5.39 6.94
C TYR A 25 -52.97 -6.87 7.29
N SER A 26 -52.11 -7.60 6.58
CA SER A 26 -51.57 -8.86 7.08
C SER A 26 -50.25 -8.55 7.77
N ALA A 27 -50.31 -8.46 9.10
CA ALA A 27 -49.14 -8.54 9.95
C ALA A 27 -48.73 -10.02 10.01
N ASN A 28 -47.62 -10.37 9.36
CA ASN A 28 -46.88 -11.56 9.74
C ASN A 28 -45.42 -11.21 9.98
N SER A 29 -45.19 -10.83 11.24
CA SER A 29 -44.03 -11.12 12.07
C SER A 29 -43.04 -12.12 11.46
N ARG A 30 -41.83 -11.62 11.19
CA ARG A 30 -40.49 -12.23 11.40
C ARG A 30 -39.53 -11.69 10.34
N ARG A 31 -38.96 -10.51 10.61
CA ARG A 31 -37.67 -10.14 10.02
C ARG A 31 -36.70 -9.95 11.16
N SER A 32 -36.03 -11.05 11.51
CA SER A 32 -34.84 -11.08 12.34
C SER A 32 -33.79 -10.18 11.69
N TYR A 33 -33.56 -9.00 12.27
CA TYR A 33 -32.37 -8.21 11.98
C TYR A 33 -31.19 -8.89 12.68
N ARG A 34 -30.69 -9.98 12.08
CA ARG A 34 -29.39 -10.54 12.44
C ARG A 34 -28.32 -9.73 11.70
N ALA A 35 -27.59 -8.97 12.49
CA ALA A 35 -26.39 -8.18 12.22
C ALA A 35 -25.71 -8.31 10.85
N LEU A 36 -25.38 -7.17 10.26
CA LEU A 36 -24.18 -7.00 9.45
C LEU A 36 -23.46 -5.71 9.88
N SER A 37 -22.82 -5.76 11.05
CA SER A 37 -21.60 -4.97 11.26
C SER A 37 -20.57 -5.52 10.27
N ARG A 38 -20.48 -4.91 9.08
CA ARG A 38 -19.39 -5.19 8.14
C ARG A 38 -18.23 -4.28 8.54
N PRO A 39 -17.15 -4.78 9.16
CA PRO A 39 -15.89 -4.07 9.06
C PRO A 39 -15.51 -4.06 7.58
N ASN A 40 -15.03 -2.92 7.09
CA ASN A 40 -14.56 -2.73 5.73
C ASN A 40 -13.34 -3.64 5.51
N GLN A 41 -13.56 -4.87 5.08
CA GLN A 41 -12.53 -5.84 4.80
C GLN A 41 -12.11 -5.71 3.34
N TYR A 42 -11.08 -4.89 3.10
CA TYR A 42 -10.23 -5.03 1.91
C TYR A 42 -9.41 -6.32 2.07
N VAL A 43 -10.04 -7.48 1.95
CA VAL A 43 -9.32 -8.75 1.88
C VAL A 43 -9.15 -9.06 0.41
N THR A 44 -7.99 -8.70 -0.12
CA THR A 44 -7.50 -9.22 -1.39
C THR A 44 -7.35 -10.73 -1.23
N ALA A 45 -8.28 -11.50 -1.81
CA ALA A 45 -8.18 -12.95 -1.82
C ALA A 45 -7.03 -13.36 -2.76
N LEU A 46 -5.85 -13.59 -2.19
CA LEU A 46 -4.76 -14.27 -2.87
C LEU A 46 -4.93 -15.77 -2.67
N LYS A 47 -4.89 -16.54 -3.77
CA LYS A 47 -4.82 -18.00 -3.73
C LYS A 47 -3.58 -18.41 -2.93
N ALA A 48 -3.79 -19.11 -1.82
CA ALA A 48 -2.70 -19.74 -1.07
C ALA A 48 -2.02 -20.79 -1.95
N SER A 49 -0.69 -20.75 -2.02
CA SER A 49 0.12 -21.87 -2.51
C SER A 49 0.02 -23.01 -1.50
N ALA A 50 -0.04 -24.25 -1.97
CA ALA A 50 -0.32 -25.43 -1.14
C ALA A 50 0.71 -25.70 -0.02
N ASP A 51 1.90 -25.08 -0.09
CA ASP A 51 2.98 -25.22 0.89
C ASP A 51 2.85 -24.27 2.10
N GLY A 52 1.74 -23.53 2.24
CA GLY A 52 1.53 -22.60 3.36
C GLY A 52 2.48 -21.39 3.37
N THR A 53 3.46 -21.39 2.47
CA THR A 53 4.36 -20.26 2.25
C THR A 53 3.66 -19.30 1.30
N PRO A 54 3.44 -18.03 1.70
CA PRO A 54 2.84 -17.04 0.83
C PRO A 54 3.67 -16.93 -0.46
N PRO A 55 3.04 -16.77 -1.64
CA PRO A 55 3.74 -16.71 -2.91
C PRO A 55 4.57 -15.42 -2.97
N LEU A 56 5.82 -15.47 -2.49
CA LEU A 56 6.83 -14.41 -2.56
C LEU A 56 6.25 -12.98 -2.63
N GLY A 57 5.38 -12.66 -1.68
CA GLY A 57 4.54 -11.48 -1.74
C GLY A 57 3.74 -11.11 -0.49
N GLY A 58 4.01 -11.51 0.76
CA GLY A 58 5.14 -12.22 1.40
C GLY A 58 6.41 -11.41 1.63
N TRP A 59 6.51 -10.19 1.10
CA TRP A 59 7.82 -9.58 0.92
C TRP A 59 8.41 -8.86 2.16
N LEU A 60 7.60 -8.58 3.18
CA LEU A 60 8.10 -8.32 4.53
C LEU A 60 7.17 -9.09 5.46
N ASP A 61 7.46 -10.38 5.71
CA ASP A 61 6.73 -11.17 6.70
C ASP A 61 7.08 -10.67 8.13
N LEU A 62 6.59 -9.46 8.41
CA LEU A 62 6.71 -8.78 9.69
C LEU A 62 6.06 -9.59 10.81
N THR A 63 5.19 -10.54 10.48
CA THR A 63 4.60 -11.48 11.43
C THR A 63 5.65 -12.43 11.97
N ALA A 64 6.51 -12.99 11.12
CA ALA A 64 7.63 -13.82 11.55
C ALA A 64 8.67 -12.99 12.33
N LEU A 65 8.95 -11.76 11.86
CA LEU A 65 9.88 -10.88 12.53
C LEU A 65 9.36 -10.46 13.92
N VAL A 66 8.13 -9.95 14.03
CA VAL A 66 7.54 -9.49 15.30
C VAL A 66 7.21 -10.63 16.27
N ALA A 67 6.86 -11.81 15.76
CA ALA A 67 6.70 -13.01 16.59
C ALA A 67 8.01 -13.41 17.27
N ASN A 68 9.15 -13.07 16.66
CA ASN A 68 10.48 -13.25 17.24
C ASN A 68 11.03 -11.97 17.92
N SER A 69 10.36 -10.81 17.81
CA SER A 69 10.84 -9.48 18.23
C SER A 69 10.01 -8.82 19.34
N SER A 70 9.35 -9.59 20.20
CA SER A 70 8.56 -9.06 21.33
C SER A 70 9.36 -8.28 22.40
N ALA A 71 10.63 -7.96 22.14
CA ALA A 71 11.39 -6.93 22.81
C ALA A 71 11.95 -5.95 21.76
N GLY A 72 11.29 -4.79 21.60
CA GLY A 72 11.63 -3.81 20.58
C GLY A 72 13.10 -3.37 20.60
N SER A 73 13.68 -3.14 19.42
CA SER A 73 14.86 -2.27 19.31
C SER A 73 15.06 -1.70 17.90
N THR A 74 14.21 -0.75 17.49
CA THR A 74 14.68 0.34 16.61
C THR A 74 15.89 1.07 17.20
N THR A 75 16.12 0.95 18.52
CA THR A 75 17.33 1.38 19.22
C THR A 75 18.61 0.69 18.76
N GLY A 76 18.54 -0.50 18.15
CA GLY A 76 19.73 -1.23 17.73
C GLY A 76 20.45 -0.58 16.56
N PHE A 77 19.72 0.02 15.62
CA PHE A 77 20.23 0.49 14.33
C PHE A 77 19.92 1.98 14.09
N ALA A 78 19.68 2.76 15.15
CA ALA A 78 19.21 4.13 15.04
C ALA A 78 20.15 5.02 14.19
N SER A 79 21.47 4.88 14.36
CA SER A 79 22.45 5.63 13.57
C SER A 79 22.46 5.26 12.09
N LEU A 80 22.34 3.97 11.78
CA LEU A 80 22.24 3.50 10.39
C LEU A 80 20.93 3.96 9.76
N LEU A 81 19.83 3.88 10.50
CA LEU A 81 18.52 4.34 10.06
C LEU A 81 18.54 5.82 9.72
N GLU A 82 19.14 6.65 10.58
CA GLU A 82 19.27 8.09 10.38
C GLU A 82 20.05 8.41 9.11
N LYS A 83 21.24 7.81 8.94
CA LYS A 83 22.11 7.99 7.77
C LYS A 83 21.44 7.53 6.48
N VAL A 84 20.92 6.31 6.44
CA VAL A 84 20.21 5.76 5.26
C VAL A 84 18.98 6.60 4.92
N GLY A 85 18.29 7.14 5.93
CA GLY A 85 17.15 8.02 5.75
C GLY A 85 17.48 9.34 5.05
N ASP A 86 18.65 9.91 5.33
CA ASP A 86 19.07 11.24 4.85
C ASP A 86 19.90 11.20 3.57
N ASP A 87 20.71 10.16 3.37
CA ASP A 87 21.63 10.10 2.22
C ASP A 87 20.98 9.41 1.01
N ILE A 88 20.06 8.48 1.25
CA ILE A 88 19.46 7.66 0.20
C ILE A 88 18.10 8.22 -0.22
N TYR A 89 17.93 8.39 -1.52
CA TYR A 89 16.71 8.91 -2.13
C TYR A 89 16.23 8.06 -3.31
N LEU A 90 14.96 8.24 -3.63
CA LEU A 90 14.31 7.72 -4.83
C LEU A 90 14.13 8.86 -5.82
N ASP A 91 14.36 8.59 -7.11
CA ASP A 91 14.18 9.57 -8.18
C ASP A 91 12.86 9.35 -8.91
N PHE A 92 11.98 10.35 -8.84
CA PHE A 92 10.75 10.38 -9.60
C PHE A 92 10.63 11.68 -10.38
N ASN A 93 10.89 11.62 -11.69
CA ASN A 93 10.72 12.77 -12.58
C ASN A 93 11.49 14.01 -12.09
N GLY A 94 12.71 13.81 -11.57
CA GLY A 94 13.58 14.87 -11.03
C GLY A 94 13.25 15.27 -9.59
N TRP A 95 12.33 14.58 -8.92
CA TRP A 95 12.08 14.74 -7.50
C TRP A 95 12.92 13.74 -6.73
N HIS A 96 13.71 14.23 -5.79
CA HIS A 96 14.48 13.39 -4.88
C HIS A 96 13.64 13.19 -3.62
N LEU A 97 13.10 11.98 -3.45
CA LEU A 97 12.34 11.60 -2.26
C LEU A 97 13.22 10.76 -1.35
N TYR A 98 13.65 11.33 -0.23
CA TYR A 98 14.48 10.64 0.74
C TYR A 98 13.72 9.49 1.42
N LEU A 99 14.43 8.41 1.77
CA LEU A 99 13.80 7.24 2.41
C LEU A 99 13.13 7.59 3.75
N ARG A 100 13.62 8.65 4.42
CA ARG A 100 12.99 9.26 5.60
C ARG A 100 11.60 9.79 5.29
N ASP A 101 11.44 10.55 4.22
CA ASP A 101 10.15 11.14 3.81
C ASP A 101 9.16 10.08 3.34
N CYS A 102 9.67 9.02 2.69
CA CYS A 102 8.85 7.87 2.28
C CYS A 102 8.42 6.96 3.44
N LYS A 103 8.92 7.18 4.67
CA LYS A 103 8.74 6.29 5.84
C LYS A 103 9.12 4.84 5.53
N PHE A 104 10.09 4.67 4.64
CA PHE A 104 10.49 3.38 4.10
C PHE A 104 11.82 2.89 4.66
N GLN A 105 12.59 3.80 5.26
CA GLN A 105 13.87 3.51 5.91
C GLN A 105 13.78 2.40 6.97
N GLU A 106 12.76 2.39 7.84
CA GLU A 106 12.65 1.42 8.95
C GLU A 106 12.58 -0.04 8.49
N PRO A 107 11.60 -0.43 7.65
CA PRO A 107 11.51 -1.82 7.20
C PRO A 107 12.66 -2.25 6.29
N LEU A 108 13.26 -1.30 5.55
CA LEU A 108 14.40 -1.60 4.70
C LEU A 108 15.65 -1.89 5.55
N VAL A 109 15.97 -1.00 6.48
CA VAL A 109 17.17 -1.09 7.31
C VAL A 109 17.11 -2.28 8.25
N SER A 110 15.95 -2.62 8.80
CA SER A 110 15.83 -3.82 9.65
C SER A 110 16.23 -5.09 8.90
N VAL A 111 15.69 -5.29 7.70
CA VAL A 111 15.98 -6.48 6.86
C VAL A 111 17.44 -6.49 6.42
N LEU A 112 17.96 -5.36 5.95
CA LEU A 112 19.35 -5.28 5.49
C LEU A 112 20.32 -5.50 6.65
N ALA A 113 20.08 -4.88 7.80
CA ALA A 113 20.99 -4.98 8.92
C ALA A 113 20.98 -6.37 9.58
N GLU A 114 19.86 -7.09 9.53
CA GLU A 114 19.81 -8.52 9.87
C GLU A 114 20.65 -9.36 8.91
N LYS A 115 20.55 -9.10 7.60
CA LYS A 115 21.33 -9.80 6.57
C LYS A 115 22.83 -9.50 6.64
N VAL A 116 23.21 -8.28 7.05
CA VAL A 116 24.60 -7.94 7.34
C VAL A 116 25.10 -8.75 8.54
N LYS A 117 24.32 -8.83 9.62
CA LYS A 117 24.67 -9.62 10.82
C LYS A 117 24.80 -11.12 10.54
N SER A 118 24.00 -11.68 9.65
CA SER A 118 24.13 -13.09 9.22
C SER A 118 25.31 -13.32 8.27
N GLY A 119 25.92 -12.26 7.72
CA GLY A 119 26.99 -12.36 6.73
C GLY A 119 26.49 -12.75 5.33
N ASP A 120 25.21 -12.49 5.04
CA ASP A 120 24.58 -12.79 3.75
C ASP A 120 24.83 -11.71 2.70
N ILE A 121 25.17 -10.50 3.12
CA ILE A 121 25.53 -9.39 2.21
C ILE A 121 27.06 -9.35 2.11
N ARG A 122 27.59 -9.73 0.95
CA ARG A 122 29.02 -9.68 0.64
C ARG A 122 29.31 -8.63 -0.41
N ASP A 123 28.46 -8.55 -1.43
CA ASP A 123 28.65 -7.70 -2.58
C ASP A 123 27.43 -6.79 -2.83
N VAL A 124 27.62 -5.78 -3.69
CA VAL A 124 26.54 -4.86 -4.09
C VAL A 124 25.36 -5.62 -4.70
N SER A 125 25.61 -6.70 -5.45
CA SER A 125 24.57 -7.53 -6.07
C SER A 125 23.60 -8.16 -5.07
N ASP A 126 24.05 -8.43 -3.84
CA ASP A 126 23.18 -8.98 -2.80
C ASP A 126 22.18 -7.92 -2.33
N VAL A 127 22.65 -6.68 -2.17
CA VAL A 127 21.81 -5.52 -1.87
C VAL A 127 20.82 -5.27 -3.01
N GLU A 128 21.27 -5.30 -4.26
CA GLU A 128 20.37 -5.18 -5.41
C GLU A 128 19.30 -6.27 -5.43
N GLY A 129 19.66 -7.50 -5.11
CA GLY A 129 18.74 -8.63 -5.04
C GLY A 129 17.63 -8.39 -4.02
N VAL A 130 17.99 -7.86 -2.84
CA VAL A 130 17.02 -7.42 -1.84
C VAL A 130 16.15 -6.29 -2.39
N LEU A 131 16.74 -5.22 -2.92
CA LEU A 131 16.00 -4.04 -3.43
C LEU A 131 15.06 -4.35 -4.61
N LYS A 132 15.40 -5.33 -5.45
CA LYS A 132 14.54 -5.83 -6.55
C LYS A 132 13.33 -6.59 -6.03
N GLY A 133 13.48 -7.29 -4.91
CA GLY A 133 12.39 -8.00 -4.23
C GLY A 133 11.36 -7.06 -3.59
N VAL A 134 11.69 -5.76 -3.49
CA VAL A 134 11.04 -4.78 -2.63
C VAL A 134 10.10 -3.85 -3.42
N PRO A 135 8.79 -4.16 -3.56
CA PRO A 135 7.84 -3.31 -4.28
C PRO A 135 7.43 -2.04 -3.51
N LEU A 136 7.57 -0.91 -4.18
CA LEU A 136 6.94 0.37 -3.88
C LEU A 136 5.59 0.50 -4.59
N ASN A 137 4.57 0.90 -3.84
CA ASN A 137 3.25 1.17 -4.38
C ASN A 137 3.11 2.66 -4.73
N LEU A 138 2.97 2.97 -6.01
CA LEU A 138 2.80 4.32 -6.51
C LEU A 138 1.37 4.58 -6.98
N GLY A 139 0.93 5.84 -6.92
CA GLY A 139 -0.39 6.26 -7.39
C GLY A 139 -1.55 5.58 -6.66
N SER A 140 -1.41 5.34 -5.35
CA SER A 140 -2.36 4.57 -4.52
C SER A 140 -2.47 3.09 -4.94
N GLY A 141 -1.33 2.47 -5.25
CA GLY A 141 -1.24 1.04 -5.61
C GLY A 141 -1.63 0.70 -7.04
N LYS A 142 -1.78 1.70 -7.92
CA LYS A 142 -2.03 1.49 -9.35
C LYS A 142 -0.81 0.92 -10.06
N ILE A 143 0.38 1.30 -9.61
CA ILE A 143 1.65 0.88 -10.16
C ILE A 143 2.50 0.32 -9.02
N LYS A 144 3.15 -0.80 -9.27
CA LYS A 144 4.17 -1.37 -8.39
C LYS A 144 5.51 -1.29 -9.11
N VAL A 145 6.48 -0.67 -8.47
CA VAL A 145 7.86 -0.51 -8.97
C VAL A 145 8.79 -1.05 -7.90
N SER A 146 9.87 -1.75 -8.25
CA SER A 146 10.82 -2.15 -7.22
C SER A 146 11.57 -0.94 -6.66
N VAL A 147 12.05 -0.99 -5.42
CA VAL A 147 12.91 0.10 -4.89
C VAL A 147 14.15 0.26 -5.76
N TYR A 148 14.71 -0.85 -6.25
CA TYR A 148 15.85 -0.81 -7.15
C TYR A 148 15.58 0.03 -8.41
N ASP A 149 14.43 -0.18 -9.06
CA ASP A 149 14.06 0.55 -10.28
C ASP A 149 13.70 2.02 -10.03
N ALA A 150 13.37 2.38 -8.78
CA ALA A 150 13.05 3.73 -8.36
C ALA A 150 14.26 4.52 -7.85
N MET A 151 15.38 3.85 -7.57
CA MET A 151 16.60 4.50 -7.09
C MET A 151 17.41 5.08 -8.26
N PRO A 152 18.22 6.12 -8.01
CA PRO A 152 19.24 6.54 -8.97
C PRO A 152 20.26 5.41 -9.18
N SER A 153 20.95 5.43 -10.32
CA SER A 153 21.87 4.36 -10.74
C SER A 153 22.96 4.01 -9.71
N ARG A 154 23.36 4.96 -8.85
CA ARG A 154 24.37 4.74 -7.80
C ARG A 154 23.79 4.40 -6.43
N GLY A 155 22.47 4.48 -6.26
CA GLY A 155 21.84 4.37 -4.94
C GLY A 155 22.05 3.01 -4.25
N ALA A 156 22.19 1.92 -5.02
CA ALA A 156 22.50 0.61 -4.46
C ALA A 156 23.96 0.50 -3.96
N GLU A 157 24.90 1.14 -4.66
CA GLU A 157 26.30 1.22 -4.25
C GLU A 157 26.42 2.07 -2.97
N ASP A 158 25.80 3.25 -2.97
CA ASP A 158 25.81 4.17 -1.82
C ASP A 158 25.22 3.49 -0.56
N LEU A 159 24.14 2.72 -0.73
CA LEU A 159 23.54 1.94 0.36
C LEU A 159 24.46 0.83 0.85
N TYR A 160 25.16 0.13 -0.04
CA TYR A 160 26.15 -0.90 0.33
C TYR A 160 27.32 -0.29 1.12
N GLU A 161 27.85 0.85 0.69
CA GLU A 161 28.92 1.57 1.40
C GLU A 161 28.49 1.97 2.82
N LEU A 162 27.26 2.48 2.99
CA LEU A 162 26.71 2.81 4.31
C LEU A 162 26.57 1.57 5.21
N LEU A 163 26.18 0.44 4.65
CA LEU A 163 26.08 -0.83 5.39
C LEU A 163 27.45 -1.35 5.82
N GLN A 164 28.47 -1.27 4.96
CA GLN A 164 29.84 -1.66 5.29
C GLN A 164 30.43 -0.75 6.36
N GLN A 165 30.30 0.57 6.21
CA GLN A 165 30.74 1.52 7.23
C GLN A 165 30.11 1.21 8.59
N TYR A 166 28.82 0.88 8.61
CA TYR A 166 28.13 0.51 9.84
C TYR A 166 28.59 -0.83 10.43
N ALA A 167 28.95 -1.80 9.60
CA ALA A 167 29.53 -3.07 10.04
C ALA A 167 30.92 -2.83 10.67
N ASP A 168 31.76 -2.01 10.03
CA ASP A 168 33.10 -1.64 10.50
C ASP A 168 33.07 -0.83 11.80
N ASP A 169 32.13 0.11 11.96
CA ASP A 169 31.99 0.94 13.17
C ASP A 169 31.56 0.11 14.40
N ARG A 170 31.03 -1.11 14.22
CA ARG A 170 30.39 -1.90 15.28
C ARG A 170 30.99 -3.30 15.51
N LEU A 171 31.91 -3.75 14.65
CA LEU A 171 32.69 -5.00 14.79
C LEU A 171 34.12 -4.70 15.27
#